data_AF-A0A357F2L6-F1
#
_entry.id   AF-A0A357F2L6-F1
#
_cell.length_a   1.000
_cell.length_b   1.000
_cell.length_c   1.000
_cell.angle_alpha   90.00
_cell.angle_beta   90.00
_cell.angle_gamma   90.00
#
_symmetry.space_group_name_H-M   'P 1'
#
loop_
_entity.id
_entity.type
_entity.pdbx_description
1 polymer ?
#
loop_
_entity_poly.entity_id
_entity_poly.type
_entity_poly.pdbx_seq_one_letter_code
_entity_poly.pdbx_strand_id
1 'polypeptide(L)' 'MYRSEGGGRSWMTVLGLTFFVMAMTVAGLSQVGTADLILHNGFIWTVDESKPRAEAVAIRGEKIIRVGTNAEVL' A
#
# COMPACT_ATOMS: atom_id res chain seq x y z
N MET A 1 -54.99 -2.45 -6.87
CA MET A 1 -54.16 -1.48 -6.12
C MET A 1 -52.73 -1.54 -6.65
N TYR A 2 -52.06 -0.41 -6.62
CA TYR A 2 -50.83 -0.03 -7.32
C TYR A 2 -49.64 -1.02 -7.22
N ARG A 3 -49.05 -1.33 -8.38
CA ARG A 3 -47.64 -1.09 -8.72
C ARG A 3 -46.57 -1.60 -7.73
N SER A 4 -45.92 -2.71 -8.09
CA SER A 4 -44.60 -3.09 -7.57
C SER A 4 -43.57 -2.90 -8.69
N GLU A 5 -42.83 -1.81 -8.62
CA GLU A 5 -41.76 -1.46 -9.56
C GLU A 5 -40.44 -2.11 -9.13
N GLY A 6 -39.67 -2.62 -10.11
CA GLY A 6 -38.22 -2.41 -10.12
C GLY A 6 -37.29 -3.29 -9.28
N GLY A 7 -37.78 -4.31 -8.57
CA GLY A 7 -36.95 -5.07 -7.60
C GLY A 7 -35.76 -5.86 -8.18
N GLY A 8 -35.77 -6.17 -9.48
CA GLY A 8 -34.77 -7.04 -10.11
C GLY A 8 -33.49 -6.35 -10.58
N ARG A 9 -33.45 -5.01 -10.68
CA ARG A 9 -32.32 -4.28 -11.29
C ARG A 9 -31.41 -3.60 -10.26
N SER A 10 -31.92 -3.34 -9.05
CA SER A 10 -31.22 -2.61 -7.98
C SER A 10 -30.16 -3.43 -7.24
N TRP A 11 -30.45 -4.70 -6.93
CA TRP A 11 -29.51 -5.58 -6.22
C TRP A 11 -28.27 -5.91 -7.08
N MET A 12 -28.45 -6.01 -8.39
CA MET A 12 -27.36 -6.25 -9.34
C MET A 12 -26.44 -5.01 -9.46
N THR A 13 -27.01 -3.80 -9.43
CA THR A 13 -26.23 -2.56 -9.43
C THR A 13 -25.50 -2.33 -8.10
N VAL A 14 -26.09 -2.70 -6.96
CA VAL A 14 -25.45 -2.58 -5.64
C VAL A 14 -24.28 -3.56 -5.51
N LEU A 15 -24.46 -4.83 -5.87
CA LEU A 15 -23.39 -5.83 -5.86
C LEU A 15 -22.25 -5.46 -6.81
N GLY A 16 -22.58 -4.96 -8.01
CA GLY A 16 -21.60 -4.48 -8.97
C GLY A 16 -20.80 -3.28 -8.44
N LEU A 17 -21.45 -2.32 -7.79
CA LEU A 17 -20.80 -1.14 -7.23
C LEU A 17 -19.89 -1.50 -6.05
N THR A 18 -20.32 -2.40 -5.16
CA THR A 18 -19.48 -2.88 -4.04
C THR A 18 -18.25 -3.63 -4.55
N PHE A 19 -18.41 -4.50 -5.55
CA PHE A 19 -17.28 -5.20 -6.17
C PHE A 19 -16.31 -4.21 -6.82
N PHE A 20 -16.83 -3.19 -7.52
CA PHE A 20 -16.02 -2.16 -8.16
C PHE A 20 -15.22 -1.32 -7.15
N VAL A 21 -15.83 -0.91 -6.04
CA VAL A 21 -15.14 -0.18 -4.95
C VAL A 21 -14.07 -1.06 -4.31
N MET A 22 -14.33 -2.35 -4.10
CA MET A 22 -13.34 -3.30 -3.57
C MET A 22 -12.19 -3.59 -4.54
N ALA A 23 -12.44 -3.58 -5.85
CA ALA A 23 -11.37 -3.73 -6.85
C ALA A 23 -10.44 -2.51 -6.88
N MET A 24 -10.97 -1.30 -6.69
CA MET A 24 -10.17 -0.07 -6.68
C MET A 24 -9.27 0.06 -5.45
N THR A 25 -9.65 -0.49 -4.28
CA THR A 25 -8.81 -0.43 -3.07
C THR A 25 -7.56 -1.31 -3.17
N VAL A 26 -7.61 -2.42 -3.92
CA VAL A 26 -6.46 -3.32 -4.11
C VAL A 26 -5.39 -2.72 -5.03
N ALA A 27 -5.80 -1.93 -6.02
CA ALA A 27 -4.88 -1.34 -7.00
C ALA A 27 -3.90 -0.29 -6.42
N GLY A 28 -4.18 0.24 -5.22
CA GLY A 28 -3.33 1.25 -4.56
C GLY A 28 -2.19 0.69 -3.72
N LEU A 29 -2.09 -0.63 -3.52
CA LEU A 29 -1.23 -1.21 -2.48
C LEU A 29 0.25 -1.40 -2.85
N SER A 30 0.64 -1.30 -4.12
CA SER A 30 1.97 -1.79 -4.50
C SER A 30 2.60 -1.05 -5.67
N GLN A 31 3.25 0.07 -5.38
CA GLN A 31 4.41 0.46 -6.18
C GLN A 31 5.50 1.05 -5.27
N VAL A 32 5.98 0.24 -4.32
CA VAL A 32 7.31 0.50 -3.75
C VAL A 32 8.28 0.32 -4.91
N GLY A 33 8.83 1.43 -5.37
CA GLY A 33 9.76 1.42 -6.47
C GLY A 33 11.00 0.57 -6.19
N THR A 34 11.60 -0.04 -7.21
CA THR A 34 12.99 -0.52 -7.18
C THR A 34 13.97 0.56 -6.70
N ALA A 35 14.81 0.24 -5.72
CA ALA A 35 15.87 1.11 -5.25
C ALA A 35 17.05 1.15 -6.24
N ASP A 36 17.74 2.28 -6.33
CA ASP A 36 19.01 2.40 -7.05
C ASP A 36 20.21 2.13 -6.13
N LEU A 37 20.02 2.32 -4.81
CA LEU A 37 21.02 2.08 -3.77
C LEU A 37 20.35 1.45 -2.53
N ILE A 38 20.99 0.41 -1.99
CA ILE A 38 20.63 -0.20 -0.72
C ILE A 38 21.86 -0.17 0.20
N LEU A 39 21.71 0.46 1.37
CA LEU A 39 22.66 0.32 2.47
C LEU A 39 22.08 -0.70 3.43
N HIS A 40 22.83 -1.75 3.75
CA HIS A 40 22.37 -2.82 4.63
C HIS A 40 23.49 -3.26 5.57
N ASN A 41 23.12 -4.03 6.59
CA ASN A 41 24.01 -4.47 7.67
C ASN A 41 24.69 -3.28 8.38
N GLY A 42 23.98 -2.15 8.45
CA GLY A 42 24.48 -0.90 9.04
C GLY A 42 23.88 -0.62 10.42
N PHE A 43 24.49 0.34 11.13
CA PHE A 43 23.84 1.02 12.25
C PHE A 43 23.25 2.33 11.72
N ILE A 44 21.96 2.32 11.40
CA ILE A 44 21.27 3.50 10.82
C ILE A 44 20.48 4.17 11.94
N TRP A 45 20.83 5.42 12.24
CA TRP A 45 20.09 6.28 13.16
C TRP A 45 19.02 7.06 12.39
N THR A 46 17.74 6.82 12.68
CA THR A 46 16.60 7.39 11.93
C THR A 46 16.10 8.72 12.51
N VAL A 47 16.51 9.06 13.74
CA VAL A 47 16.00 10.22 14.51
C VAL A 47 14.49 10.10 14.83
N ASP A 48 13.84 8.97 14.53
CA ASP A 48 12.47 8.66 14.97
C ASP A 48 12.49 8.16 16.42
N GLU A 49 11.82 8.84 17.34
CA GLU A 49 11.76 8.45 18.75
C GLU A 49 11.16 7.05 18.96
N SER A 50 10.24 6.63 18.09
CA SER A 50 9.57 5.33 18.17
C SER A 50 10.41 4.19 17.60
N LYS A 51 11.25 4.49 16.60
CA LYS A 51 12.12 3.52 15.91
C LYS A 51 13.47 4.15 15.57
N PRO A 52 14.30 4.46 16.58
CA PRO A 52 15.51 5.26 16.40
C PRO A 52 16.61 4.55 15.61
N ARG A 53 16.50 3.22 15.47
CA ARG A 53 17.50 2.36 14.85
C ARG A 53 16.90 1.52 13.73
N ALA A 54 17.65 1.40 12.64
CA ALA A 54 17.41 0.48 11.53
C ALA A 54 18.71 -0.23 11.11
N GLU A 55 18.57 -1.29 10.31
CA GLU A 55 19.70 -2.06 9.78
C GLU A 55 19.94 -1.80 8.28
N ALA A 56 18.88 -1.42 7.56
CA ALA A 56 18.92 -1.15 6.14
C ALA A 56 18.05 0.05 5.71
N VAL A 57 18.48 0.71 4.63
CA VAL A 57 17.75 1.79 3.94
C VAL A 57 17.85 1.62 2.42
N ALA A 58 16.71 1.74 1.74
CA ALA A 58 16.62 1.75 0.29
C ALA A 58 16.36 3.17 -0.23
N ILE A 59 17.13 3.55 -1.23
CA ILE A 59 17.15 4.89 -1.82
C ILE A 59 16.89 4.78 -3.32
N ARG A 60 16.03 5.67 -3.83
CA ARG A 60 15.81 5.89 -5.26
C ARG A 60 16.09 7.35 -5.58
N GLY A 61 17.09 7.62 -6.40
CA GLY A 61 17.63 8.96 -6.60
C GLY A 61 17.92 9.65 -5.27
N GLU A 62 17.15 10.69 -4.95
CA GLU A 62 17.30 11.50 -3.73
C GLU A 62 16.26 11.17 -2.64
N LYS A 63 15.48 10.10 -2.82
CA LYS A 63 14.39 9.74 -1.91
C LYS A 63 14.66 8.42 -1.20
N ILE A 64 14.50 8.43 0.12
CA ILE A 64 14.38 7.21 0.92
C ILE A 64 13.01 6.60 0.66
N ILE A 65 12.98 5.36 0.20
CA ILE A 65 11.74 4.65 -0.14
C ILE A 65 11.43 3.51 0.83
N ARG A 66 12.41 3.05 1.63
CA ARG A 66 12.21 2.07 2.70
C ARG A 66 13.31 2.16 3.76
N VAL A 67 12.95 1.96 5.03
CA VAL A 67 13.86 1.87 6.18
C VAL A 67 13.38 0.70 7.04
N GLY A 68 14.29 -0.16 7.50
CA GLY A 68 13.92 -1.30 8.33
C GLY A 68 15.08 -2.24 8.67
N THR A 69 14.73 -3.48 9.00
CA THR A 69 15.67 -4.60 9.12
C THR A 69 16.24 -4.99 7.76
N ASN A 70 17.34 -5.75 7.75
CA ASN A 70 17.91 -6.25 6.49
C ASN A 70 16.90 -7.04 5.66
N ALA A 71 16.09 -7.88 6.32
CA ALA A 71 15.09 -8.72 5.67
C ALA A 71 13.87 -7.94 5.14
N GLU A 72 13.60 -6.75 5.67
CA GLU A 72 12.52 -5.90 5.17
C GLU A 72 12.95 -5.10 3.94
N VAL A 73 14.25 -4.87 3.74
CA VAL A 73 14.75 -3.99 2.68
C VAL A 73 15.31 -4.75 1.47
N LEU A 74 15.89 -5.94 1.69
CA LEU A 74 16.39 -6.85 0.64
C LEU A 74 15.26 -7.72 0.05
#